data_AF-A0A7Y1ZBZ3-F1
#
_entry.id   AF-A0A7Y1ZBZ3-F1
#
_cell.length_a   1.000
_cell.length_b   1.000
_cell.length_c   1.000
_cell.angle_alpha   90.00
_cell.angle_beta   90.00
_cell.angle_gamma   90.00
#
_symmetry.space_group_name_H-M   'P 1'
#
loop_
_entity.id
_entity.type
_entity.pdbx_description
1 polymer ?
#
loop_
_entity_poly.entity_id
_entity_poly.type
_entity_poly.pdbx_seq_one_letter_code
_entity_poly.pdbx_strand_id
1 'polypeptide(L)'
;AGKSQNSYRGLVKISPRAENARNFSQCDSLLMGNKCGAHTFPYIEVNNKTAQVEHEATTSKIGEDQIFYCNQRGIDTEKAIALIVNGFSKEVLNKLPMEFAVEAQKLLEISLEGSVG
;
A
#
# COMPACT_ATOMS: atom_id res chain seq x y z
N ALA A 1 -9.89 -7.88 11.61
CA ALA A 1 -9.73 -7.17 10.32
C ALA A 1 -10.81 -7.64 9.34
N GLY A 2 -10.74 -7.28 8.05
CA GLY A 2 -11.65 -7.83 7.02
C GLY A 2 -12.98 -7.11 6.81
N LYS A 3 -13.35 -6.12 7.63
CA LYS A 3 -14.50 -5.20 7.41
C LYS A 3 -14.13 -3.71 7.42
N SER A 4 -12.84 -3.42 7.56
CA SER A 4 -12.32 -2.06 7.66
C SER A 4 -12.46 -1.31 6.33
N GLN A 5 -12.57 0.01 6.43
CA GLN A 5 -12.53 0.93 5.30
C GLN A 5 -11.26 1.76 5.43
N ASN A 6 -10.37 1.67 4.44
CA ASN A 6 -9.19 2.52 4.34
C ASN A 6 -9.43 3.59 3.27
N SER A 7 -8.96 4.81 3.48
CA SER A 7 -9.13 5.92 2.54
C SER A 7 -7.86 6.74 2.43
N TYR A 8 -7.26 6.74 1.25
CA TYR A 8 -6.23 7.68 0.88
C TYR A 8 -6.86 8.99 0.38
N ARG A 9 -6.36 10.13 0.88
CA ARG A 9 -6.71 11.46 0.39
C ARG A 9 -5.42 12.25 0.20
N GLY A 10 -5.21 12.76 -1.01
CA GLY A 10 -4.01 13.53 -1.34
C GLY A 10 -4.33 14.71 -2.24
N LEU A 11 -3.58 15.81 -2.10
CA LEU A 11 -3.66 16.99 -2.95
C LEU A 11 -2.28 17.30 -3.53
N VAL A 12 -2.19 17.32 -4.86
CA VAL A 12 -1.05 17.88 -5.60
C VAL A 12 -1.47 19.24 -6.14
N LYS A 13 -0.86 20.30 -5.64
CA LYS A 13 -1.14 21.67 -6.07
C LYS A 13 0.10 22.32 -6.67
N ILE A 14 0.03 22.64 -7.96
CA ILE A 14 1.07 23.38 -8.68
C ILE A 14 0.63 24.85 -8.80
N SER A 15 1.43 25.73 -8.19
CA SER A 15 1.19 27.18 -8.21
C SER A 15 1.55 27.79 -9.57
N PRO A 16 0.96 28.93 -9.97
CA PRO A 16 1.25 29.56 -11.27
C PRO A 16 2.73 29.86 -11.54
N ARG A 17 3.52 30.15 -10.50
CA ARG A 17 4.96 30.46 -10.60
C ARG A 17 5.87 29.21 -10.54
N ALA A 18 5.31 28.01 -10.39
CA ALA A 18 6.08 26.77 -10.26
C ALA A 18 6.44 26.22 -11.65
N GLU A 19 7.41 26.86 -12.30
CA GLU A 19 7.92 26.44 -13.61
C GLU A 19 8.64 25.09 -13.53
N ASN A 20 8.43 24.23 -14.52
CA ASN A 20 9.00 22.89 -14.65
C ASN A 20 8.79 21.99 -13.42
N ALA A 21 7.71 22.22 -12.65
CA ALA A 21 7.39 21.40 -11.50
C ALA A 21 7.12 19.94 -11.93
N ARG A 22 7.61 18.98 -11.14
CA ARG A 22 7.43 17.55 -11.40
C ARG A 22 6.83 16.87 -10.17
N ASN A 23 5.79 16.06 -10.37
CA ASN A 23 5.22 15.21 -9.35
C ASN A 23 4.94 13.82 -9.92
N PHE A 24 5.26 12.80 -9.13
CA PHE A 24 4.81 11.43 -9.33
C PHE A 24 4.18 10.98 -8.02
N SER A 25 2.94 10.52 -8.07
CA SER A 25 2.19 10.06 -6.91
C SER A 25 1.61 8.68 -7.16
N GLN A 26 2.08 7.68 -6.44
CA GLN A 26 1.61 6.29 -6.54
C GLN A 26 0.82 5.90 -5.28
N CYS A 27 -0.36 5.32 -5.46
CA CYS A 27 -1.30 4.98 -4.40
C CYS A 27 -1.78 3.54 -4.54
N ASP A 28 -1.03 2.61 -3.96
CA ASP A 28 -1.38 1.20 -4.01
C ASP A 28 -2.15 0.77 -2.76
N SER A 29 -3.20 -0.03 -2.96
CA SER A 29 -4.06 -0.56 -1.91
C SER A 29 -4.10 -2.08 -1.97
N LEU A 30 -4.01 -2.74 -0.81
CA LEU A 30 -4.14 -4.18 -0.69
C LEU A 30 -5.40 -4.54 0.12
N LEU A 31 -6.32 -5.25 -0.52
CA LEU A 31 -7.54 -5.75 0.09
C LEU A 31 -7.31 -7.14 0.67
N MET A 32 -7.77 -7.33 1.90
CA MET A 32 -7.66 -8.58 2.64
C MET A 32 -9.07 -9.06 3.02
N GLY A 33 -9.57 -10.02 2.24
CA GLY A 33 -10.93 -10.54 2.34
C GLY A 33 -11.97 -9.75 1.51
N ASN A 34 -13.23 -10.23 1.53
CA ASN A 34 -14.30 -9.73 0.65
C ASN A 34 -15.17 -8.62 1.24
N LYS A 35 -15.00 -8.29 2.53
CA LYS A 35 -15.88 -7.35 3.25
C LYS A 35 -15.17 -6.04 3.63
N CYS A 36 -13.92 -5.86 3.24
CA CYS A 36 -13.15 -4.62 3.46
C CYS A 36 -13.20 -3.74 2.22
N GLY A 37 -12.85 -2.46 2.38
CA GLY A 37 -12.75 -1.51 1.28
C GLY A 37 -11.51 -0.64 1.38
N ALA A 38 -10.98 -0.25 0.23
CA ALA A 38 -9.90 0.71 0.09
C ALA A 38 -10.32 1.75 -0.95
N HIS A 39 -10.25 3.02 -0.57
CA HIS A 39 -10.72 4.14 -1.39
C HIS A 39 -9.57 5.11 -1.63
N THR A 40 -9.43 5.60 -2.85
CA THR A 40 -8.36 6.54 -3.23
C THR A 40 -9.00 7.80 -3.80
N PHE A 41 -8.80 8.93 -3.13
CA PHE A 41 -9.34 10.24 -3.53
C PHE A 41 -8.20 11.22 -3.84
N PRO A 42 -7.65 11.19 -5.07
CA PRO A 42 -6.61 12.12 -5.48
C PRO A 42 -7.22 13.46 -5.91
N TYR A 43 -6.59 14.57 -5.50
CA TYR A 43 -6.88 15.91 -5.96
C TYR A 43 -5.64 16.46 -6.68
N ILE A 44 -5.81 16.96 -7.89
CA ILE A 44 -4.72 17.52 -8.71
C ILE A 44 -5.15 18.90 -9.22
N GLU A 45 -4.48 19.94 -8.73
CA GLU A 45 -4.70 21.34 -9.12
C GLU A 45 -3.44 21.88 -9.80
N VAL A 46 -3.43 21.98 -11.13
CA VAL A 46 -2.25 22.42 -11.89
C VAL A 46 -2.49 23.78 -12.52
N ASN A 47 -1.81 24.81 -11.99
CA ASN A 47 -1.92 26.18 -12.51
C ASN A 47 -0.69 26.64 -13.31
N ASN A 48 0.22 25.73 -13.69
CA ASN A 48 1.38 26.03 -14.51
C ASN A 48 1.50 25.03 -15.67
N LYS A 49 1.61 25.53 -16.91
CA LYS A 49 1.63 24.73 -18.15
C LYS A 49 2.91 23.93 -18.37
N THR A 50 3.99 24.31 -17.70
CA THR A 50 5.29 23.61 -17.80
C THR A 50 5.41 22.44 -16.83
N ALA A 51 4.40 22.21 -16.00
CA ALA A 51 4.41 21.16 -15.00
C ALA A 51 4.14 19.77 -15.59
N GLN A 52 4.76 18.75 -15.00
CA GLN A 52 4.51 17.34 -15.28
C GLN A 52 3.98 16.69 -14.00
N VAL A 53 2.79 16.12 -14.06
CA VAL A 53 2.16 15.45 -12.93
C VAL A 53 1.67 14.09 -13.38
N GLU A 54 2.13 13.05 -12.70
CA GLU A 54 1.79 11.66 -12.94
C GLU A 54 1.15 11.09 -11.67
N HIS A 55 0.02 10.39 -11.84
CA HIS A 55 -0.66 9.73 -10.75
C HIS A 55 -1.03 8.30 -11.14
N GLU A 56 -0.62 7.36 -10.30
CA GLU A 56 -0.95 5.94 -10.43
C GLU A 56 -1.68 5.46 -9.17
N ALA A 57 -2.68 4.62 -9.36
CA ALA A 57 -3.39 4.00 -8.25
C ALA A 57 -3.78 2.56 -8.60
N THR A 58 -3.28 1.60 -7.83
CA THR A 58 -3.55 0.18 -8.05
C THR A 58 -4.26 -0.42 -6.85
N THR A 59 -5.30 -1.22 -7.10
CA THR A 59 -5.91 -2.04 -6.05
C THR A 59 -5.59 -3.51 -6.30
N SER A 60 -4.95 -4.13 -5.32
CA SER A 60 -4.64 -5.56 -5.30
C SER A 60 -5.44 -6.25 -4.21
N LYS A 61 -5.61 -7.57 -4.35
CA LYS A 61 -6.26 -8.42 -3.35
C LYS A 61 -5.41 -9.66 -3.15
N ILE A 62 -5.27 -10.09 -1.89
CA ILE A 62 -4.64 -11.37 -1.59
C ILE A 62 -5.59 -12.47 -2.10
N GLY A 63 -5.14 -13.22 -3.10
CA GLY A 63 -5.90 -14.31 -3.71
C GLY A 63 -5.85 -15.58 -2.88
N GLU A 64 -6.96 -16.35 -2.88
CA GLU A 64 -7.00 -17.66 -2.23
C GLU A 64 -5.95 -18.61 -2.83
N ASP A 65 -5.72 -18.55 -4.14
CA ASP A 65 -4.70 -19.34 -4.83
C ASP A 65 -3.28 -19.03 -4.36
N GLN A 66 -2.97 -17.77 -4.04
CA GLN A 66 -1.66 -17.36 -3.54
C GLN A 66 -1.42 -17.96 -2.15
N ILE A 67 -2.42 -17.89 -1.28
CA ILE A 67 -2.38 -18.50 0.06
C ILE A 67 -2.31 -20.02 -0.04
N PHE A 68 -3.12 -20.63 -0.91
CA PHE A 68 -3.09 -22.07 -1.17
C PHE A 68 -1.70 -22.53 -1.62
N TYR A 69 -1.06 -21.79 -2.53
CA TYR A 69 0.29 -22.08 -3.01
C TYR A 69 1.37 -21.98 -1.92
N CYS A 70 1.23 -21.03 -0.98
CA CYS A 70 2.11 -20.93 0.19
C CYS A 70 1.86 -22.10 1.16
N ASN A 71 0.59 -22.39 1.46
CA ASN A 71 0.19 -23.50 2.34
C ASN A 71 0.70 -24.85 1.81
N GLN A 72 0.65 -25.09 0.49
CA GLN A 72 1.16 -26.31 -0.13
C GLN A 72 2.68 -26.49 0.06
N ARG A 73 3.41 -25.40 0.34
CA ARG A 73 4.84 -25.44 0.70
C ARG A 73 5.09 -25.58 2.20
N GLY A 74 4.05 -25.83 2.99
CA GLY A 74 4.16 -25.92 4.45
C GLY A 74 4.29 -24.56 5.15
N ILE A 75 3.95 -23.47 4.47
CA ILE A 75 3.91 -22.13 5.08
C ILE A 75 2.51 -21.93 5.66
N ASP A 76 2.40 -21.75 6.97
CA ASP A 76 1.11 -21.49 7.62
C ASP A 76 0.40 -20.26 7.02
N THR A 77 -0.93 -20.27 7.01
CA THR A 77 -1.73 -19.20 6.36
C THR A 77 -1.41 -17.80 6.89
N GLU A 78 -1.22 -17.64 8.21
CA GLU A 78 -0.85 -16.36 8.80
C GLU A 78 0.54 -15.89 8.32
N LYS A 79 1.51 -16.81 8.26
CA LYS A 79 2.85 -16.52 7.71
C LYS A 79 2.80 -16.21 6.22
N ALA A 80 1.92 -16.86 5.46
CA ALA A 80 1.72 -16.58 4.05
C ALA A 80 1.17 -15.17 3.82
N ILE A 81 0.18 -14.75 4.62
CA ILE A 81 -0.36 -13.39 4.60
C ILE A 81 0.74 -12.39 4.97
N ALA A 82 1.44 -12.61 6.08
CA ALA A 82 2.54 -11.76 6.51
C ALA A 82 3.61 -11.60 5.41
N LEU A 83 4.00 -12.69 4.76
CA LEU A 83 4.94 -12.67 3.64
C LEU A 83 4.45 -11.78 2.48
N ILE A 84 3.19 -11.91 2.08
CA ILE A 84 2.60 -11.14 0.98
C ILE A 84 2.50 -9.66 1.33
N VAL A 85 2.02 -9.33 2.54
CA VAL A 85 1.88 -7.94 3.00
C VAL A 85 3.26 -7.29 3.16
N ASN A 86 4.25 -7.98 3.72
CA ASN A 86 5.63 -7.50 3.79
C ASN A 86 6.21 -7.24 2.39
N GLY A 87 5.93 -8.13 1.43
CA GLY A 87 6.30 -7.93 0.02
C GLY A 87 5.67 -6.68 -0.58
N PHE A 88 4.38 -6.45 -0.32
CA PHE A 88 3.64 -5.26 -0.76
C PHE A 88 4.21 -3.97 -0.16
N SER A 89 4.55 -3.97 1.14
CA SER A 89 5.08 -2.80 1.84
C SER A 89 6.60 -2.60 1.69
N LYS A 90 7.29 -3.47 0.94
CA LYS A 90 8.75 -3.52 0.85
C LYS A 90 9.39 -2.20 0.43
N GLU A 91 8.84 -1.55 -0.59
CA GLU A 91 9.41 -0.30 -1.10
C GLU A 91 9.37 0.83 -0.08
N VAL A 92 8.30 0.88 0.72
CA VAL A 92 8.14 1.86 1.81
C VAL A 92 9.09 1.53 2.95
N LEU A 93 9.15 0.27 3.38
CA LEU A 93 10.02 -0.18 4.48
C LEU A 93 11.51 0.04 4.15
N ASN A 94 11.90 -0.12 2.89
CA ASN A 94 13.27 0.15 2.42
C ASN A 94 13.68 1.64 2.50
N LYS A 95 12.73 2.57 2.69
CA LYS A 95 13.03 4.00 2.92
C LYS A 95 13.30 4.31 4.39
N LEU A 96 12.96 3.41 5.30
CA LEU A 96 13.26 3.58 6.73
C LEU A 96 14.71 3.19 7.01
N PRO A 97 15.35 3.81 8.03
CA PRO A 97 16.63 3.33 8.53
C PRO A 97 16.50 1.86 8.99
N MET A 98 17.56 1.07 8.82
CA MET A 98 17.54 -0.38 9.00
C MET A 98 16.93 -0.80 10.36
N GLU A 99 17.32 -0.13 11.44
CA GLU A 99 16.83 -0.39 12.80
C GLU A 99 15.30 -0.23 12.93
N PHE A 100 14.71 0.77 12.28
CA PHE A 100 13.26 0.98 12.28
C PHE A 100 12.54 0.05 11.30
N ALA A 101 13.18 -0.29 10.16
CA ALA A 101 12.60 -1.18 9.19
C ALA A 101 12.37 -2.59 9.77
N VAL A 102 13.35 -3.11 10.52
CA VAL A 102 13.24 -4.41 11.19
C VAL A 102 12.14 -4.41 12.26
N GLU A 103 12.04 -3.34 13.04
CA GLU A 103 11.00 -3.22 14.06
C GLU A 103 9.60 -3.09 13.45
N ALA A 104 9.45 -2.25 12.41
CA ALA A 104 8.19 -2.07 11.70
C ALA A 104 7.70 -3.38 11.08
N GLN A 105 8.58 -4.19 10.51
CA GLN A 105 8.23 -5.51 9.97
C GLN A 105 7.68 -6.44 11.07
N LYS A 106 8.35 -6.52 12.22
CA LYS A 106 7.89 -7.36 13.34
C LYS A 106 6.53 -6.90 13.88
N LEU A 107 6.35 -5.60 14.07
CA LEU A 107 5.08 -5.04 14.55
C LEU A 107 3.94 -5.28 13.55
N LEU A 108 4.24 -5.20 12.25
CA LEU A 108 3.28 -5.51 11.19
C LEU A 108 2.84 -6.97 11.25
N GLU A 109 3.79 -7.90 11.39
CA GLU A 109 3.51 -9.35 11.51
C GLU A 109 2.61 -9.66 12.70
N ILE A 110 2.94 -9.13 13.89
CA ILE A 110 2.13 -9.30 15.11
C ILE A 110 0.73 -8.70 14.93
N SER A 111 0.61 -7.55 14.25
CA SER A 111 -0.69 -6.92 14.01
C SER A 111 -1.57 -7.72 13.03
N LEU A 112 -0.95 -8.49 12.13
CA LEU A 112 -1.64 -9.37 11.20
C LEU A 112 -2.07 -10.68 11.86
N GLU A 113 -1.30 -11.17 12.83
CA GLU A 113 -1.63 -12.34 13.67
C GLU A 113 -2.96 -12.12 14.42
N GLY A 114 -3.91 -13.05 14.29
CA GLY A 114 -5.25 -12.95 14.90
C GLY A 114 -6.19 -11.88 14.32
N SER A 115 -5.71 -11.00 13.45
CA SER A 115 -6.53 -9.98 12.78
C SER A 115 -7.25 -10.54 11.55
N VAL A 116 -6.77 -11.63 10.97
CA VAL A 116 -7.31 -12.21 9.73
C VAL A 116 -8.17 -13.43 10.07
N GLY A 117 -9.45 -13.15 10.35
CA GLY A 117 -10.50 -14.13 10.65
C GLY A 117 -11.88 -13.49 10.51
#